data_AF-A0A211ZM64-F1
#
_entry.id   AF-A0A211ZM64-F1
#
_cell.length_a   1.000
_cell.length_b   1.000
_cell.length_c   1.000
_cell.angle_alpha   90.00
_cell.angle_beta   90.00
_cell.angle_gamma   90.00
#
_symmetry.space_group_name_H-M   'P 1'
#
loop_
_entity.id
_entity.type
_entity.pdbx_description
1 polymer ?
#
loop_
_entity_poly.entity_id
_entity_poly.type
_entity_poly.pdbx_seq_one_letter_code
_entity_poly.pdbx_strand_id
1 'polypeptide(L)'
;MRNAVVLAIAAALGLAGCNASQPKLTQQTVFLHQVGHAGWPGEKTAANCRIPHERPGDDRAFTGTGDREETAIVFDGTMTERTGIGAEYAYVARHLPGWQVCGQGLLTPAGGRLYDQLDLVGPAGERRSIYFDITGWFGRIS
;
A
#
# COMPACT_ATOMS: atom_id res chain seq x y z
N MET A 1 56.83 -4.79 51.93
CA MET A 1 57.63 -4.55 50.71
C MET A 1 57.06 -5.40 49.58
N ARG A 2 56.82 -4.77 48.42
CA ARG A 2 56.44 -5.35 47.11
C ARG A 2 54.95 -5.75 47.02
N ASN A 3 54.08 -4.88 46.47
CA ASN A 3 53.81 -4.67 45.03
C ASN A 3 53.18 -5.93 44.40
N ALA A 4 52.12 -5.92 43.61
CA ALA A 4 51.12 -4.93 43.21
C ALA A 4 50.11 -5.74 42.38
N VAL A 5 48.82 -5.42 42.54
CA VAL A 5 47.73 -5.43 41.54
C VAL A 5 47.64 -6.62 40.57
N VAL A 6 46.59 -7.41 40.77
CA VAL A 6 46.10 -8.45 39.87
C VAL A 6 45.65 -7.82 38.53
N LEU A 7 46.44 -8.08 37.48
CA LEU A 7 46.06 -8.06 36.05
C LEU A 7 45.06 -9.21 35.78
N ALA A 8 44.10 -9.18 34.86
CA ALA A 8 43.72 -8.26 33.80
C ALA A 8 42.25 -8.53 33.42
N ILE A 9 41.56 -7.53 32.87
CA ILE A 9 40.24 -7.64 32.22
C ILE A 9 40.44 -7.88 30.71
N ALA A 10 39.43 -8.50 30.07
CA ALA A 10 39.20 -8.74 28.63
C ALA A 10 39.78 -10.06 28.09
N ALA A 11 39.10 -10.85 27.25
CA ALA A 11 37.75 -10.86 26.68
C ALA A 11 37.57 -12.24 26.00
N ALA A 12 36.36 -12.78 25.98
CA ALA A 12 35.78 -13.63 24.92
C ALA A 12 34.68 -14.52 25.50
N LEU A 13 33.48 -14.37 24.95
CA LEU A 13 32.41 -15.36 24.74
C LEU A 13 31.17 -14.50 24.48
N GLY A 14 30.98 -14.06 23.24
CA GLY A 14 30.42 -14.98 22.24
C GLY A 14 28.92 -14.89 22.40
N LEU A 15 28.34 -13.85 21.79
CA LEU A 15 26.91 -13.59 21.76
C LEU A 15 26.21 -14.89 21.32
N ALA A 16 25.36 -15.41 22.21
CA ALA A 16 24.39 -16.42 21.87
C ALA A 16 23.53 -15.85 20.73
N GLY A 17 23.81 -16.33 19.51
CA GLY A 17 22.96 -16.09 18.36
C GLY A 17 21.60 -16.72 18.65
N CYS A 18 20.64 -15.89 19.04
CA CYS A 18 19.23 -16.23 18.91
C CYS A 18 19.00 -16.51 17.43
N ASN A 19 18.90 -17.80 17.10
CA ASN A 19 18.47 -18.31 15.81
C ASN A 19 16.97 -18.00 15.65
N ALA A 20 16.64 -16.72 15.55
CA ALA A 20 15.37 -16.28 15.04
C ALA A 20 15.51 -16.24 13.52
N SER A 21 15.21 -17.37 12.88
CA SER A 21 14.86 -17.35 11.46
C SER A 21 13.83 -16.25 11.28
N GLN A 22 14.23 -15.13 10.68
CA GLN A 22 13.31 -14.09 10.28
C GLN A 22 12.20 -14.77 9.49
N PRO A 23 10.91 -14.55 9.81
CA PRO A 23 9.86 -15.07 8.95
C PRO A 23 10.13 -14.50 7.57
N LYS A 24 10.38 -15.38 6.59
CA LYS A 24 10.37 -15.03 5.18
C LYS A 24 9.06 -14.27 4.98
N LEU A 25 9.14 -13.03 4.52
CA LEU A 25 7.99 -12.26 4.07
C LEU A 25 7.43 -12.96 2.83
N THR A 26 6.75 -14.09 3.04
CA THR A 26 5.88 -14.74 2.07
C THR A 26 4.69 -13.81 1.88
N GLN A 27 4.85 -12.86 0.97
CA GLN A 27 4.01 -12.59 -0.19
C GLN A 27 2.59 -13.20 -0.19
N GLN A 28 1.84 -13.11 0.92
CA GLN A 28 0.49 -13.67 1.04
C GLN A 28 -0.42 -12.85 1.99
N THR A 29 -0.04 -11.62 2.34
CA THR A 29 -0.86 -10.76 3.22
C THR A 29 -1.15 -9.39 2.62
N VAL A 30 -1.31 -9.31 1.30
CA VAL A 30 -2.32 -8.41 0.74
C VAL A 30 -3.59 -9.25 0.68
N PHE A 31 -4.30 -9.34 1.80
CA PHE A 31 -5.64 -9.91 1.77
C PHE A 31 -6.51 -9.00 0.91
N LEU A 32 -6.73 -9.40 -0.34
CA LEU A 32 -7.95 -9.09 -1.09
C LEU A 32 -9.13 -9.79 -0.38
N HIS A 33 -9.43 -9.40 0.86
CA HIS A 33 -10.68 -9.76 1.52
C HIS A 33 -11.71 -8.73 1.12
N GLN A 34 -12.32 -8.90 -0.05
CA GLN A 34 -13.76 -8.69 -0.29
C GLN A 34 -14.07 -8.93 -1.78
N VAL A 35 -14.15 -10.20 -2.15
CA VAL A 35 -15.11 -10.61 -3.18
C VAL A 35 -16.49 -10.59 -2.51
N GLY A 36 -17.20 -9.47 -2.60
CA GLY A 36 -18.54 -9.36 -2.02
C GLY A 36 -18.89 -7.92 -1.65
N HIS A 37 -19.68 -7.29 -2.53
CA HIS A 37 -20.32 -5.99 -2.38
C HIS A 37 -19.39 -4.85 -1.94
N ALA A 38 -18.94 -4.07 -2.94
CA ALA A 38 -18.39 -2.73 -2.78
C ALA A 38 -19.38 -1.83 -2.03
N GLY A 39 -19.30 -1.88 -0.71
CA GLY A 39 -20.11 -1.09 0.21
C GLY A 39 -19.19 -0.51 1.26
N TRP A 40 -19.42 0.76 1.58
CA TRP A 40 -18.69 1.46 2.63
C TRP A 40 -18.63 0.59 3.88
N PRO A 41 -17.42 0.26 4.38
CA PRO A 41 -17.34 -0.39 5.68
C PRO A 41 -18.01 0.54 6.71
N GLY A 42 -18.93 -0.01 7.51
CA GLY A 42 -19.58 0.72 8.60
C GLY A 42 -18.55 1.43 9.49
N GLU A 43 -18.95 2.52 10.16
CA GLU A 43 -18.19 3.35 11.14
C GLU A 43 -16.65 3.47 10.97
N LYS A 44 -16.09 3.35 9.77
CA LYS A 44 -14.70 3.75 9.55
C LYS A 44 -14.63 5.27 9.51
N THR A 45 -13.97 5.84 10.51
CA THR A 45 -13.52 7.23 10.53
C THR A 45 -12.11 7.30 9.98
N ALA A 46 -11.69 8.50 9.57
CA ALA A 46 -10.35 8.76 9.03
C ALA A 46 -9.24 8.16 9.94
N ALA A 47 -9.40 8.25 11.26
CA ALA A 47 -8.46 7.72 12.26
C ALA A 47 -8.09 6.23 12.10
N ASN A 48 -8.95 5.41 11.50
CA ASN A 48 -8.73 3.97 11.32
C ASN A 48 -8.39 3.58 9.86
N CYS A 49 -8.14 4.57 9.00
CA CYS A 49 -7.87 4.38 7.59
C CYS A 49 -6.38 4.56 7.27
N ARG A 50 -5.92 3.92 6.19
CA ARG A 50 -4.51 4.00 5.78
C ARG A 50 -4.20 5.40 5.27
N ILE A 51 -3.15 6.01 5.80
CA ILE A 51 -2.60 7.25 5.26
C ILE A 51 -1.83 6.89 3.99
N PRO A 52 -2.24 7.38 2.81
CA PRO A 52 -1.48 7.17 1.59
C PRO A 52 -0.18 7.99 1.67
N HIS A 53 0.91 7.41 1.17
CA HIS A 53 2.20 8.10 1.12
C HIS A 53 2.52 8.46 -0.32
N GLU A 54 3.06 9.65 -0.50
CA GLU A 54 3.68 10.00 -1.77
C GLU A 54 4.84 9.06 -2.06
N ARG A 55 5.06 8.80 -3.34
CA ARG A 55 6.27 8.15 -3.83
C ARG A 55 7.05 9.19 -4.64
N PRO A 56 8.10 9.80 -4.07
CA PRO A 56 8.92 10.77 -4.79
C PRO A 56 9.47 10.19 -6.09
N GLY A 57 9.48 11.00 -7.15
CA GLY A 57 9.94 10.59 -8.48
C GLY A 57 8.95 9.74 -9.28
N ASP A 58 7.71 9.63 -8.81
CA ASP A 58 6.62 8.98 -9.54
C ASP A 58 5.63 10.04 -10.05
N ASP A 59 5.99 10.77 -11.10
CA ASP A 59 5.26 11.88 -11.72
C ASP A 59 4.56 11.47 -13.03
N ARG A 60 4.29 10.17 -13.18
CA ARG A 60 3.71 9.65 -14.42
C ARG A 60 2.41 10.37 -14.79
N ALA A 61 2.28 10.68 -16.07
CA ALA A 61 1.04 11.20 -16.62
C ALA A 61 -0.11 10.21 -16.42
N PHE A 62 -1.31 10.75 -16.31
CA PHE A 62 -2.53 9.98 -16.19
C PHE A 62 -3.67 10.66 -16.91
N THR A 63 -4.70 9.88 -17.22
CA THR A 63 -5.98 10.37 -17.75
C THR A 63 -7.13 9.90 -16.86
N GLY A 64 -8.32 10.45 -17.07
CA GLY A 64 -9.51 10.13 -16.28
C GLY A 64 -9.62 10.95 -14.99
N THR A 65 -10.84 11.02 -14.46
CA THR A 65 -11.18 11.75 -13.23
C THR A 65 -11.32 10.82 -12.02
N GLY A 66 -11.55 9.53 -12.28
CA GLY A 66 -11.62 8.48 -11.27
C GLY A 66 -12.89 8.44 -10.44
N ASP A 67 -13.93 9.22 -10.77
CA ASP A 67 -15.20 9.29 -10.02
C ASP A 67 -16.17 8.13 -10.33
N ARG A 68 -15.96 7.41 -11.42
CA ARG A 68 -16.71 6.23 -11.88
C ARG A 68 -15.81 5.31 -12.72
N GLU A 69 -16.24 4.07 -12.95
CA GLU A 69 -15.48 3.08 -13.74
C GLU A 69 -15.18 3.58 -15.16
N GLU A 70 -16.12 4.29 -15.80
CA GLU A 70 -15.96 4.77 -17.18
C GLU A 70 -14.94 5.90 -17.31
N THR A 71 -14.64 6.60 -16.22
CA THR A 71 -13.61 7.65 -16.15
C THR A 71 -12.49 7.29 -15.19
N ALA A 72 -12.30 5.99 -14.93
CA ALA A 72 -11.23 5.48 -14.08
C ALA A 72 -9.88 6.08 -14.47
N ILE A 73 -9.04 6.30 -13.46
CA ILE A 73 -7.71 6.85 -13.65
C ILE A 73 -6.85 5.82 -14.38
N VAL A 74 -6.26 6.23 -15.49
CA VAL A 74 -5.34 5.40 -16.28
C VAL A 74 -3.96 6.02 -16.20
N PHE A 75 -2.98 5.25 -15.72
CA PHE A 75 -1.59 5.68 -15.70
C PHE A 75 -0.90 5.38 -17.04
N ASP A 76 -0.10 6.33 -17.51
CA ASP A 76 0.73 6.13 -18.70
C ASP A 76 1.96 5.27 -18.38
N GLY A 77 2.42 4.54 -19.39
CA GLY A 77 3.63 3.73 -19.34
C GLY A 77 3.40 2.27 -18.96
N THR A 78 4.47 1.47 -19.02
CA THR A 78 4.41 0.04 -18.66
C THR A 78 4.51 -0.12 -17.15
N MET A 79 3.60 -0.92 -16.59
CA MET A 79 3.54 -1.17 -15.16
C MET A 79 3.50 -2.67 -14.86
N THR A 80 4.07 -3.02 -13.72
CA THR A 80 3.81 -4.24 -12.98
C THR A 80 2.73 -3.98 -11.93
N GLU A 81 2.14 -5.03 -11.38
CA GLU A 81 1.17 -4.91 -10.30
C GLU A 81 1.74 -4.14 -9.10
N ARG A 82 2.98 -4.45 -8.71
CA ARG A 82 3.66 -3.76 -7.60
C ARG A 82 3.82 -2.26 -7.85
N THR A 83 4.20 -1.88 -9.07
CA THR A 83 4.34 -0.45 -9.43
C THR A 83 2.99 0.23 -9.61
N GLY A 84 1.97 -0.49 -10.10
CA GLY A 84 0.59 -0.02 -10.23
C GLY A 84 -0.02 0.33 -8.88
N ILE A 85 0.04 -0.60 -7.92
CA ILE A 85 -0.44 -0.35 -6.55
C ILE A 85 0.30 0.86 -5.93
N GLY A 86 1.62 0.95 -6.09
CA GLY A 86 2.37 2.12 -5.60
C GLY A 86 1.89 3.45 -6.20
N ALA A 87 1.48 3.43 -7.47
CA ALA A 87 0.94 4.57 -8.18
C ALA A 87 -0.38 5.08 -7.61
N GLU A 88 -1.28 4.16 -7.28
CA GLU A 88 -2.62 4.48 -6.80
C GLU A 88 -2.55 5.25 -5.48
N TYR A 89 -1.75 4.76 -4.53
CA TYR A 89 -1.56 5.44 -3.24
C TYR A 89 -0.83 6.77 -3.40
N ALA A 90 0.18 6.83 -4.27
CA ALA A 90 0.87 8.07 -4.55
C ALA A 90 -0.05 9.10 -5.21
N TYR A 91 -0.99 8.65 -6.06
CA TYR A 91 -2.01 9.50 -6.65
C TYR A 91 -2.92 10.10 -5.57
N VAL A 92 -3.43 9.28 -4.64
CA VAL A 92 -4.27 9.78 -3.54
C VAL A 92 -3.49 10.79 -2.69
N ALA A 93 -2.25 10.47 -2.31
CA ALA A 93 -1.44 11.36 -1.48
C ALA A 93 -1.23 12.75 -2.11
N ARG A 94 -0.95 12.79 -3.42
CA ARG A 94 -0.67 14.04 -4.15
C ARG A 94 -1.92 14.84 -4.51
N HIS A 95 -2.96 14.17 -5.01
CA HIS A 95 -4.11 14.85 -5.60
C HIS A 95 -5.24 15.04 -4.60
N LEU A 96 -5.24 14.29 -3.50
CA LEU A 96 -6.27 14.26 -2.47
C LEU A 96 -5.63 14.40 -1.08
N PRO A 97 -4.94 15.53 -0.81
CA PRO A 97 -4.27 15.73 0.46
C PRO A 97 -5.26 15.65 1.62
N GLY A 98 -4.89 14.90 2.66
CA GLY A 98 -5.73 14.67 3.84
C GLY A 98 -6.74 13.54 3.70
N TRP A 99 -6.91 12.95 2.52
CA TRP A 99 -7.77 11.78 2.35
C TRP A 99 -7.04 10.49 2.76
N GLN A 100 -7.77 9.57 3.37
CA GLN A 100 -7.26 8.28 3.83
C GLN A 100 -8.00 7.12 3.16
N VAL A 101 -7.28 6.03 2.88
CA VAL A 101 -7.80 4.83 2.20
C VAL A 101 -8.39 3.87 3.24
N CYS A 102 -9.70 3.74 3.25
CA CYS A 102 -10.47 2.96 4.23
C CYS A 102 -10.87 1.56 3.74
N GLY A 103 -10.96 1.41 2.42
CA GLY A 103 -11.32 0.17 1.73
C GLY A 103 -10.64 0.09 0.38
N GLN A 104 -10.51 -1.13 -0.13
CA GLN A 104 -10.03 -1.42 -1.47
C GLN A 104 -10.79 -2.63 -2.02
N GLY A 105 -11.15 -2.61 -3.30
CA GLY A 105 -11.89 -3.68 -3.94
C GLY A 105 -11.52 -3.85 -5.41
N LEU A 106 -11.44 -5.10 -5.87
CA LEU A 106 -11.27 -5.44 -7.27
C LEU A 106 -12.64 -5.57 -7.94
N LEU A 107 -12.87 -4.78 -8.99
CA LEU A 107 -14.08 -4.84 -9.80
C LEU A 107 -13.80 -5.52 -11.14
N THR A 108 -14.65 -6.48 -11.49
CA THR A 108 -14.55 -7.28 -12.71
C THR A 108 -15.86 -7.23 -13.50
N PRO A 109 -16.24 -6.08 -14.07
CA PRO A 109 -17.46 -6.00 -14.88
C PRO A 109 -17.33 -6.83 -16.16
N ALA A 110 -18.47 -7.07 -16.80
CA ALA A 110 -18.48 -7.71 -18.11
C ALA A 110 -17.65 -6.91 -19.11
N GLY A 111 -16.90 -7.60 -19.99
CA GLY A 111 -16.07 -6.97 -21.02
C GLY A 111 -14.56 -6.97 -20.73
N GLY A 112 -14.11 -7.65 -19.67
CA GLY A 112 -12.69 -7.96 -19.46
C GLY A 112 -11.84 -6.79 -18.94
N ARG A 113 -12.48 -5.67 -18.57
CA ARG A 113 -11.81 -4.60 -17.82
C ARG A 113 -11.70 -4.98 -16.35
N LEU A 114 -10.62 -4.55 -15.73
CA LEU A 114 -10.35 -4.71 -14.31
C LEU A 114 -10.15 -3.33 -13.71
N TYR A 115 -10.83 -3.05 -12.60
CA TYR A 115 -10.64 -1.81 -11.87
C TYR A 115 -10.28 -2.09 -10.41
N ASP A 116 -9.38 -1.28 -9.88
CA ASP A 116 -9.21 -1.18 -8.43
C ASP A 116 -10.04 0.02 -7.95
N GLN A 117 -10.90 -0.22 -6.97
CA GLN A 117 -11.67 0.79 -6.27
C GLN A 117 -11.01 1.08 -4.94
N LEU A 118 -10.71 2.35 -4.65
CA LEU A 118 -10.33 2.81 -3.32
C LEU A 118 -11.46 3.61 -2.68
N ASP A 119 -11.89 3.19 -1.51
CA ASP A 119 -12.85 3.94 -0.69
C ASP A 119 -12.09 4.87 0.24
N LEU A 120 -12.37 6.18 0.14
CA LEU A 120 -11.62 7.24 0.79
C LEU A 120 -12.47 8.01 1.79
N VAL A 121 -11.91 8.28 2.97
CA VAL A 121 -12.48 9.26 3.92
C VAL A 121 -11.62 10.51 3.92
N GLY A 122 -12.26 11.66 3.73
CA GLY A 122 -11.61 12.96 3.78
C GLY A 122 -11.58 13.56 5.19
N PRO A 123 -10.84 14.66 5.38
CA PRO A 123 -10.57 15.24 6.70
C PRO A 123 -11.83 15.71 7.46
N ALA A 124 -12.92 16.07 6.78
CA ALA A 124 -14.19 16.43 7.41
C ALA A 124 -15.17 15.24 7.51
N GLY A 125 -14.70 14.02 7.25
CA GLY A 125 -15.50 12.80 7.31
C GLY A 125 -16.27 12.48 6.03
N GLU A 126 -16.10 13.28 4.97
CA GLU A 126 -16.64 13.02 3.65
C GLU A 126 -16.14 11.69 3.08
N ARG A 127 -16.98 11.07 2.27
CA ARG A 127 -16.79 9.71 1.77
C ARG A 127 -16.88 9.72 0.26
N ARG A 128 -15.89 9.14 -0.43
CA ARG A 128 -15.97 8.89 -1.88
C ARG A 128 -15.17 7.67 -2.28
N SER A 129 -15.56 7.05 -3.39
CA SER A 129 -14.78 6.00 -4.03
C SER A 129 -14.04 6.60 -5.21
N ILE A 130 -12.82 6.13 -5.47
CA ILE A 130 -12.10 6.41 -6.71
C ILE A 130 -11.73 5.12 -7.42
N TYR A 131 -11.64 5.16 -8.74
CA TYR A 131 -11.42 3.99 -9.58
C TYR A 131 -10.16 4.15 -10.42
N PHE A 132 -9.35 3.09 -10.50
CA PHE A 132 -8.18 2.98 -11.36
C PHE A 132 -8.40 1.86 -12.39
N ASP A 133 -8.06 2.11 -13.65
CA ASP A 133 -8.03 1.03 -14.64
C ASP A 133 -6.72 0.27 -14.50
N ILE A 134 -6.84 -0.98 -14.05
CA ILE A 134 -5.72 -1.86 -13.78
C ILE A 134 -5.58 -2.97 -14.82
N THR A 135 -6.45 -2.97 -15.84
CA THR A 135 -6.50 -3.98 -16.91
C THR A 135 -5.14 -4.21 -17.55
N GLY A 136 -4.39 -3.14 -17.74
CA GLY A 136 -3.08 -3.16 -18.38
C GLY A 136 -1.94 -3.73 -17.54
N TRP A 137 -2.12 -4.00 -16.24
CA TRP A 137 -0.99 -4.37 -15.38
C TRP A 137 -1.31 -5.31 -14.22
N PHE A 138 -2.58 -5.60 -13.97
CA PHE A 138 -3.00 -6.61 -12.99
C PHE A 138 -2.40 -7.99 -13.31
N GLY A 139 -1.89 -8.68 -12.31
CA GLY A 139 -1.23 -9.99 -12.46
C GLY A 139 0.15 -9.94 -13.13
N ARG A 140 0.65 -8.77 -13.55
CA ARG A 140 2.01 -8.65 -14.09
C ARG A 140 3.01 -8.61 -12.94
N ILE A 141 3.64 -9.74 -12.68
CA ILE A 141 4.73 -9.88 -11.71
C ILE A 141 6.05 -9.45 -12.38
N SER A 142 6.84 -8.65 -11.67
CA SER A 142 8.14 -8.14 -12.10
C SER A 142 9.18 -9.23 -12.28
#